data_AF-A0A1E7GCM8-F1
#
_entry.id   AF-A0A1E7GCM8-F1
#
_cell.length_a   1.000
_cell.length_b   1.000
_cell.length_c   1.000
_cell.angle_alpha   90.00
_cell.angle_beta   90.00
_cell.angle_gamma   90.00
#
_symmetry.space_group_name_H-M   'P 1'
#
loop_
_entity.id
_entity.type
_entity.pdbx_description
1 polymer ?
#
loop_
_entity_poly.entity_id
_entity_poly.type
_entity_poly.pdbx_seq_one_letter_code
_entity_poly.pdbx_strand_id
1 'polypeptide(L)'
;MEVETDIPDDPQEKINSMLERLEDTREKMEIEARIFIEATKQFTLEWIRREMEVTILTLESEPSPDNLGSDNEKLSELKSDLKKLPYRIPDIVEAYINRENYWIHRRGQLQAGISVDYLEFKKEKMRRGLTLSIRMILGCAVEIFGDLNDGKPEDKGWVKEQGKRKYVCFLRFSDEMTASLNRYFERLEELFTLNYEIKEKMSKIGWKKI
;
A
#
# COMPACT_ATOMS: atom_id res chain seq x y z
N MET A 1 14.66 8.82 -42.69
CA MET A 1 14.68 7.46 -42.14
C MET A 1 13.31 7.25 -41.56
N GLU A 2 12.38 6.81 -42.40
CA GLU A 2 10.99 6.54 -42.00
C GLU A 2 10.99 5.18 -41.33
N VAL A 3 10.57 5.15 -40.07
CA VAL A 3 10.37 3.90 -39.34
C VAL A 3 9.02 3.37 -39.81
N GLU A 4 9.04 2.47 -40.79
CA GLU A 4 7.89 1.64 -41.11
C GLU A 4 7.55 0.82 -39.87
N THR A 5 6.50 1.26 -39.17
CA THR A 5 5.83 0.42 -38.18
C THR A 5 5.12 -0.68 -38.94
N ASP A 6 5.75 -1.85 -39.02
CA ASP A 6 5.15 -3.10 -39.49
C ASP A 6 3.89 -3.35 -38.66
N ILE A 7 2.73 -3.04 -39.24
CA ILE A 7 1.44 -3.47 -38.70
C ILE A 7 1.29 -4.91 -39.19
N PRO A 8 1.35 -5.93 -38.33
CA PRO A 8 1.25 -7.32 -38.76
C PRO A 8 -0.08 -7.51 -39.50
N ASP A 9 -0.12 -8.13 -40.68
CA ASP A 9 -1.38 -8.31 -41.41
C ASP A 9 -2.17 -9.54 -40.91
N ASP A 10 -1.51 -10.47 -40.20
CA ASP A 10 -2.13 -11.67 -39.63
C ASP A 10 -2.87 -11.38 -38.30
N PRO A 11 -4.18 -11.67 -38.20
CA PRO A 11 -4.93 -11.59 -36.94
C PRO A 11 -4.28 -12.35 -35.77
N GLN A 12 -3.57 -13.45 -36.07
CA GLN A 12 -2.86 -14.25 -35.08
C GLN A 12 -1.66 -13.54 -34.49
N GLU A 13 -0.82 -12.95 -35.34
CA GLU A 13 0.34 -12.15 -34.93
C GLU A 13 -0.09 -10.92 -34.13
N LYS A 14 -1.20 -10.27 -34.52
CA LYS A 14 -1.79 -9.18 -33.73
C LYS A 14 -2.16 -9.64 -32.32
N ILE A 15 -2.83 -10.79 -32.17
CA ILE A 15 -3.22 -11.33 -30.86
C ILE A 15 -1.98 -11.65 -30.03
N ASN A 16 -0.95 -12.26 -30.62
CA ASN A 16 0.29 -12.59 -29.93
C ASN A 16 1.00 -11.31 -29.44
N SER A 17 1.11 -10.29 -30.28
CA SER A 17 1.67 -8.98 -29.88
C SER A 17 0.87 -8.32 -28.75
N MET A 18 -0.46 -8.43 -28.76
CA MET A 18 -1.30 -7.92 -27.66
C MET A 18 -1.12 -8.73 -26.37
N LEU A 19 -0.91 -10.04 -26.45
CA LEU A 19 -0.61 -10.88 -25.28
C LEU A 19 0.77 -10.55 -24.69
N GLU A 20 1.78 -10.31 -25.52
CA GLU A 20 3.10 -9.84 -25.07
C GLU A 20 2.99 -8.50 -24.35
N ARG A 21 2.26 -7.53 -24.94
CA ARG A 21 1.98 -6.24 -24.29
C ARG A 21 1.23 -6.41 -22.98
N LEU A 22 0.29 -7.35 -22.90
CA LEU A 22 -0.48 -7.62 -21.68
C LEU A 22 0.41 -8.13 -20.54
N GLU A 23 1.38 -9.01 -20.85
CA GLU A 23 2.36 -9.47 -19.85
C GLU A 23 3.35 -8.37 -19.45
N ASP A 24 3.84 -7.55 -20.40
CA ASP A 24 4.66 -6.37 -20.10
C ASP A 24 3.91 -5.35 -19.21
N THR A 25 2.61 -5.12 -19.45
CA THR A 25 1.78 -4.29 -18.57
C THR A 25 1.71 -4.87 -17.17
N ARG A 26 1.57 -6.20 -17.03
CA ARG A 26 1.54 -6.87 -15.70
C ARG A 26 2.86 -6.71 -14.96
N GLU A 27 3.99 -6.86 -15.64
CA GLU A 27 5.31 -6.66 -15.05
C GLU A 27 5.49 -5.22 -14.56
N LYS A 28 5.12 -4.22 -15.38
CA LYS A 28 5.13 -2.81 -14.99
C LYS A 28 4.24 -2.54 -13.78
N MET A 29 3.09 -3.19 -13.68
CA MET A 29 2.21 -3.07 -12.52
C MET A 29 2.82 -3.70 -11.25
N GLU A 30 3.54 -4.81 -11.37
CA GLU A 30 4.26 -5.41 -10.25
C GLU A 30 5.40 -4.50 -9.78
N ILE A 31 6.10 -3.83 -10.70
CA ILE A 31 7.12 -2.83 -10.36
C ILE A 31 6.50 -1.68 -9.55
N GLU A 32 5.39 -1.09 -10.01
CA GLU A 32 4.72 -0.02 -9.26
C GLU A 32 4.17 -0.51 -7.91
N ALA A 33 3.66 -1.74 -7.83
CA ALA A 33 3.23 -2.30 -6.54
C ALA A 33 4.40 -2.35 -5.53
N ARG A 34 5.59 -2.77 -5.98
CA ARG A 34 6.80 -2.80 -5.13
C ARG A 34 7.28 -1.42 -4.73
N ILE A 35 7.26 -0.46 -5.66
CA ILE A 35 7.60 0.95 -5.37
C ILE A 35 6.65 1.51 -4.31
N PHE A 36 5.34 1.28 -4.45
CA PHE A 36 4.36 1.71 -3.45
C PHE A 36 4.62 1.08 -2.07
N ILE A 37 4.92 -0.22 -2.01
CA ILE A 37 5.23 -0.92 -0.76
C ILE A 37 6.48 -0.32 -0.11
N GLU A 38 7.56 -0.12 -0.87
CA GLU A 38 8.79 0.46 -0.35
C GLU A 38 8.60 1.90 0.14
N ALA A 39 7.92 2.73 -0.64
CA ALA A 39 7.56 4.08 -0.24
C ALA A 39 6.70 4.09 1.05
N THR A 40 5.84 3.08 1.22
CA THR A 40 5.06 2.91 2.46
C THR A 40 5.95 2.53 3.65
N LYS A 41 6.97 1.68 3.45
CA LYS A 41 7.95 1.35 4.51
C LYS A 41 8.69 2.60 4.97
N GLN A 42 9.18 3.40 4.03
CA GLN A 42 9.89 4.64 4.35
C GLN A 42 8.97 5.65 5.05
N PHE A 43 7.76 5.85 4.52
CA PHE A 43 6.76 6.73 5.10
C PHE A 43 6.41 6.35 6.54
N THR A 44 6.12 5.07 6.80
CA THR A 44 5.75 4.59 8.14
C THR A 44 6.93 4.67 9.11
N LEU A 45 8.14 4.34 8.65
CA LEU A 45 9.36 4.42 9.44
C LEU A 45 9.69 5.85 9.86
N GLU A 46 9.61 6.80 8.92
CA GLU A 46 9.80 8.22 9.20
C GLU A 46 8.76 8.75 10.18
N TRP A 47 7.49 8.42 9.95
CA TRP A 47 6.40 8.81 10.83
C TRP A 47 6.66 8.32 12.27
N ILE A 48 7.01 7.04 12.43
CA ILE A 48 7.30 6.45 13.73
C ILE A 48 8.51 7.09 14.41
N ARG A 49 9.58 7.35 13.67
CA ARG A 49 10.77 8.03 14.23
C ARG A 49 10.43 9.41 14.77
N ARG A 50 9.63 10.18 14.04
CA ARG A 50 9.17 11.51 14.50
C ARG A 50 8.36 11.40 15.78
N GLU A 51 7.44 10.45 15.87
CA GLU A 51 6.67 10.22 17.10
C GLU A 51 7.56 9.74 18.27
N MET A 52 8.56 8.89 18.00
CA MET A 52 9.55 8.48 19.02
C MET A 52 10.31 9.68 19.58
N GLU A 53 10.80 10.57 18.72
CA GLU A 53 11.56 11.76 19.12
C GLU A 53 10.71 12.67 20.00
N VAL A 54 9.46 12.94 19.61
CA VAL A 54 8.51 13.73 20.42
C VAL A 54 8.25 13.08 21.78
N THR A 55 8.04 11.76 21.79
CA THR A 55 7.75 11.02 23.03
C THR A 55 8.94 11.04 23.99
N ILE A 56 10.17 10.82 23.49
CA ILE A 56 11.40 10.84 24.29
C ILE A 56 11.64 12.23 24.89
N LEU A 57 11.49 13.29 24.10
CA LEU A 57 11.64 14.67 24.58
C LEU A 57 10.63 15.00 25.69
N THR A 58 9.42 14.46 25.60
CA THR A 58 8.39 14.63 26.64
C THR A 58 8.81 13.94 27.94
N LEU A 59 9.24 12.68 27.85
CA LEU A 59 9.72 11.87 28.99
C LEU A 59 10.95 12.47 29.68
N GLU A 60 11.86 13.12 28.95
CA GLU A 60 13.05 13.77 29.51
C GLU A 60 12.75 15.11 30.18
N SER A 61 11.59 15.71 29.89
CA SER A 61 11.17 17.01 30.43
C SER A 61 10.29 16.93 31.69
N GLU A 62 9.76 15.75 32.02
CA GLU A 62 8.94 15.57 33.23
C GLU A 62 9.83 15.40 34.48
N PRO A 63 9.60 16.18 35.56
CA PRO A 63 10.32 16.01 36.81
C PRO A 63 9.93 14.68 37.44
N SER A 64 10.89 13.75 37.51
CA SER A 64 10.74 12.45 38.13
C SER A 64 10.22 12.58 39.58
N PRO A 65 9.06 11.99 39.93
CA PRO A 65 8.71 11.79 41.33
C PRO A 65 9.64 10.72 41.92
N ASP A 66 10.15 10.95 43.13
CA ASP A 66 11.19 10.18 43.85
C ASP A 66 10.86 8.69 44.19
N ASN A 67 9.94 8.02 43.48
CA ASN A 67 9.53 6.63 43.75
C ASN A 67 9.98 5.67 42.63
N LEU A 68 11.29 5.43 42.52
CA LEU A 68 11.95 4.96 41.28
C LEU A 68 12.45 3.50 41.25
N GLY A 69 11.69 2.56 41.83
CA GLY A 69 12.02 1.12 41.73
C GLY A 69 11.40 0.43 40.51
N SER A 70 10.08 0.39 40.47
CA SER A 70 9.27 -0.33 39.47
C SER A 70 9.14 0.42 38.13
N ASP A 71 9.07 1.74 38.18
CA ASP A 71 8.77 2.55 36.99
C ASP A 71 10.00 2.71 36.06
N ASN A 72 11.21 2.64 36.62
CA ASN A 72 12.45 2.63 35.85
C ASN A 72 12.62 1.35 35.00
N GLU A 73 12.20 0.20 35.51
CA GLU A 73 12.31 -1.08 34.79
C GLU A 73 11.35 -1.12 33.60
N LYS A 74 10.10 -0.69 33.79
CA LYS A 74 9.10 -0.52 32.71
C LYS A 74 9.56 0.48 31.66
N LEU A 75 10.13 1.61 32.07
CA LEU A 75 10.61 2.66 31.17
C LEU A 75 11.85 2.21 30.38
N SER A 76 12.70 1.37 30.98
CA SER A 76 13.81 0.70 30.30
C SER A 76 13.33 -0.33 29.27
N GLU A 77 12.35 -1.15 29.63
CA GLU A 77 11.75 -2.16 28.73
C GLU A 77 11.08 -1.48 27.51
N LEU A 78 10.31 -0.42 27.75
CA LEU A 78 9.71 0.40 26.71
C LEU A 78 10.74 1.07 25.80
N LYS A 79 11.81 1.65 26.36
CA LYS A 79 12.92 2.19 25.55
C LYS A 79 13.58 1.11 24.69
N SER A 80 13.69 -0.11 25.20
CA SER A 80 14.17 -1.27 24.44
C SER A 80 13.22 -1.64 23.30
N ASP A 81 11.92 -1.67 23.56
CA ASP A 81 10.93 -2.06 22.56
C ASP A 81 10.71 -0.99 21.49
N LEU A 82 10.80 0.29 21.88
CA LEU A 82 10.86 1.42 20.96
C LEU A 82 12.08 1.34 20.04
N LYS A 83 13.26 0.95 20.55
CA LYS A 83 14.45 0.73 19.72
C LYS A 83 14.29 -0.42 18.73
N LYS A 84 13.46 -1.42 19.04
CA LYS A 84 13.18 -2.57 18.15
C LYS A 84 12.14 -2.25 17.08
N LEU A 85 11.27 -1.26 17.31
CA LEU A 85 10.15 -0.93 16.45
C LEU A 85 10.57 -0.61 15.00
N PRO A 86 11.58 0.25 14.74
CA PRO A 86 12.05 0.54 13.38
C PRO A 86 12.43 -0.69 12.56
N TYR A 87 12.94 -1.74 13.20
CA TYR A 87 13.36 -2.97 12.53
C TYR A 87 12.17 -3.88 12.15
N ARG A 88 11.05 -3.78 12.87
CA ARG A 88 9.85 -4.61 12.64
C ARG A 88 8.86 -3.99 11.66
N ILE A 89 8.88 -2.67 11.52
CA ILE A 89 7.91 -1.94 10.70
C ILE A 89 7.96 -2.32 9.21
N PRO A 90 9.13 -2.47 8.57
CA PRO A 90 9.19 -2.95 7.19
C PRO A 90 8.45 -4.27 6.98
N ASP A 91 8.62 -5.23 7.89
CA ASP A 91 7.95 -6.54 7.82
C ASP A 91 6.44 -6.44 8.03
N ILE A 92 6.01 -5.58 8.95
CA ILE A 92 4.59 -5.32 9.19
C ILE A 92 3.95 -4.69 7.93
N VAL A 93 4.61 -3.70 7.32
CA VAL A 93 4.15 -3.09 6.07
C VAL A 93 4.04 -4.14 4.97
N GLU A 94 5.05 -4.99 4.82
CA GLU A 94 5.04 -6.08 3.84
C GLU A 94 3.82 -7.00 4.05
N ALA A 95 3.59 -7.49 5.27
CA ALA A 95 2.49 -8.40 5.59
C ALA A 95 1.08 -7.78 5.41
N TYR A 96 0.96 -6.46 5.54
CA TYR A 96 -0.31 -5.76 5.41
C TYR A 96 -0.59 -5.28 3.99
N ILE A 97 0.43 -4.84 3.25
CA ILE A 97 0.28 -4.19 1.95
C ILE A 97 0.59 -5.14 0.78
N ASN A 98 1.51 -6.09 0.94
CA ASN A 98 1.87 -7.05 -0.11
C ASN A 98 0.87 -8.23 -0.23
N ARG A 99 -0.43 -7.94 -0.14
CA ARG A 99 -1.48 -8.94 -0.27
C ARG A 99 -2.02 -8.97 -1.69
N GLU A 100 -2.16 -10.15 -2.28
CA GLU A 100 -2.68 -10.35 -3.64
C GLU A 100 -4.05 -9.71 -3.89
N ASN A 101 -4.86 -9.56 -2.83
CA ASN A 101 -6.19 -9.00 -2.95
C ASN A 101 -6.19 -7.50 -3.32
N TYR A 102 -5.12 -6.75 -2.99
CA TYR A 102 -4.94 -5.36 -3.40
C TYR A 102 -4.46 -5.28 -4.85
N TRP A 103 -3.56 -6.16 -5.27
CA TRP A 103 -2.86 -6.06 -6.55
C TRP A 103 -3.58 -6.85 -7.65
N ILE A 104 -4.51 -6.19 -8.32
CA ILE A 104 -5.41 -6.79 -9.34
C ILE A 104 -4.66 -7.59 -10.42
N HIS A 105 -3.49 -7.13 -10.88
CA HIS A 105 -2.71 -7.80 -11.93
C HIS A 105 -2.24 -9.21 -11.54
N ARG A 106 -2.09 -9.49 -10.23
CA ARG A 106 -1.69 -10.80 -9.72
C ARG A 106 -2.79 -11.85 -9.83
N ARG A 107 -4.02 -11.44 -10.13
CA ARG A 107 -5.13 -12.37 -10.37
C ARG A 107 -5.08 -12.85 -11.82
N GLY A 108 -4.95 -14.16 -12.01
CA GLY A 108 -4.81 -14.77 -13.34
C GLY A 108 -5.97 -14.51 -14.32
N GLN A 109 -7.17 -14.17 -13.82
CA GLN A 109 -8.33 -13.88 -14.67
C GLN A 109 -8.93 -12.50 -14.38
N LEU A 110 -8.85 -11.63 -15.38
CA LEU A 110 -9.59 -10.38 -15.44
C LEU A 110 -10.89 -10.62 -16.20
N GLN A 111 -12.02 -10.27 -15.57
CA GLN A 111 -13.28 -10.15 -16.28
C GLN A 111 -13.10 -9.08 -17.36
N ALA A 112 -13.53 -9.36 -18.59
CA ALA A 112 -13.49 -8.38 -19.67
C ALA A 112 -14.88 -7.77 -19.84
N GLY A 113 -14.94 -6.61 -20.51
CA GLY A 113 -16.19 -5.86 -20.67
C GLY A 113 -16.57 -5.08 -19.41
N ILE A 114 -15.57 -4.59 -18.68
CA ILE A 114 -15.76 -3.84 -17.45
C ILE A 114 -16.11 -2.38 -17.81
N SER A 115 -17.20 -1.85 -17.23
CA SER A 115 -17.54 -0.44 -17.39
C SER A 115 -16.49 0.46 -16.74
N VAL A 116 -16.34 1.69 -17.27
CA VAL A 116 -15.48 2.73 -16.66
C VAL A 116 -15.82 2.92 -15.18
N ASP A 117 -17.12 2.92 -14.84
CA ASP A 117 -17.60 3.05 -13.46
C ASP A 117 -17.10 1.93 -12.54
N TYR A 118 -17.07 0.69 -13.04
CA TYR A 118 -16.55 -0.43 -12.26
C TYR A 118 -15.04 -0.32 -12.05
N LEU A 119 -14.30 0.15 -13.06
CA LEU A 119 -12.87 0.37 -12.94
C LEU A 119 -12.56 1.45 -11.89
N GLU A 120 -13.27 2.58 -11.92
CA GLU A 120 -13.10 3.63 -10.92
C GLU A 120 -13.49 3.14 -9.52
N PHE A 121 -14.57 2.36 -9.41
CA PHE A 121 -14.93 1.68 -8.16
C PHE A 121 -13.80 0.78 -7.64
N LYS A 122 -13.09 0.05 -8.51
CA LYS A 122 -11.95 -0.79 -8.10
C LYS A 122 -10.77 0.04 -7.62
N LYS A 123 -10.43 1.13 -8.31
CA LYS A 123 -9.37 2.04 -7.87
C LYS A 123 -9.69 2.64 -6.51
N GLU A 124 -10.93 3.12 -6.32
CA GLU A 124 -11.37 3.69 -5.06
C GLU A 124 -11.38 2.66 -3.92
N LYS A 125 -11.86 1.44 -4.19
CA LYS A 125 -11.80 0.34 -3.22
C LYS A 125 -10.36 0.01 -2.81
N MET A 126 -9.43 0.02 -3.77
CA MET A 126 -8.01 -0.19 -3.50
C MET A 126 -7.42 0.93 -2.65
N ARG A 127 -7.64 2.20 -3.04
CA ARG A 127 -7.21 3.37 -2.26
C ARG A 127 -7.70 3.29 -0.81
N ARG A 128 -8.99 3.02 -0.60
CA ARG A 128 -9.56 2.87 0.76
C ARG A 128 -8.90 1.73 1.54
N GLY A 129 -8.70 0.58 0.89
CA GLY A 129 -8.09 -0.59 1.51
C GLY A 129 -6.63 -0.37 1.92
N LEU A 130 -5.84 0.27 1.06
CA LEU A 130 -4.45 0.64 1.34
C LEU A 130 -4.39 1.69 2.45
N THR A 131 -5.19 2.75 2.37
CA THR A 131 -5.29 3.79 3.41
C THR A 131 -5.67 3.20 4.77
N LEU A 132 -6.65 2.30 4.82
CA LEU A 132 -7.04 1.65 6.07
C LEU A 132 -5.89 0.81 6.65
N SER A 133 -5.18 0.06 5.80
CA SER A 133 -4.04 -0.76 6.24
C SER A 133 -2.93 0.11 6.81
N ILE A 134 -2.57 1.20 6.14
CA ILE A 134 -1.54 2.12 6.64
C ILE A 134 -1.97 2.75 7.97
N ARG A 135 -3.23 3.19 8.09
CA ARG A 135 -3.76 3.72 9.36
C ARG A 135 -3.69 2.71 10.51
N MET A 136 -3.89 1.43 10.22
CA MET A 136 -3.74 0.36 11.21
C MET A 136 -2.27 0.15 11.61
N ILE A 137 -1.34 0.17 10.63
CA ILE A 137 0.10 0.06 10.91
C ILE A 137 0.56 1.19 11.84
N LEU A 138 0.18 2.44 11.51
CA LEU A 138 0.47 3.60 12.35
C LEU A 138 -0.21 3.50 13.73
N GLY A 139 -1.46 3.03 13.76
CA GLY A 139 -2.20 2.83 15.01
C GLY A 139 -1.57 1.80 15.96
N CYS A 140 -1.06 0.69 15.43
CA CYS A 140 -0.31 -0.29 16.22
C CYS A 140 0.99 0.31 16.78
N ALA A 141 1.68 1.17 16.03
CA ALA A 141 2.85 1.87 16.56
C ALA A 141 2.47 2.81 17.73
N VAL A 142 1.33 3.49 17.64
CA VAL A 142 0.80 4.38 18.69
C VAL A 142 0.29 3.68 19.93
N GLU A 143 -0.13 2.42 19.86
CA GLU A 143 -0.43 1.66 21.08
C GLU A 143 0.80 1.54 21.97
N ILE A 144 1.97 1.31 21.37
CA ILE A 144 3.24 1.21 22.09
C ILE A 144 3.65 2.56 22.69
N PHE A 145 3.39 3.67 21.98
CA PHE A 145 3.62 5.03 22.52
C PHE A 145 2.61 5.42 23.61
N GLY A 146 1.37 4.94 23.50
CA GLY A 146 0.28 5.30 24.40
C GLY A 146 0.36 4.71 25.79
N ASP A 147 1.17 3.68 25.98
CA ASP A 147 1.46 3.10 27.29
C ASP A 147 2.52 3.93 28.06
N LEU A 148 3.15 4.93 27.42
CA LEU A 148 4.14 5.85 28.04
C LEU A 148 3.55 7.14 28.61
N ASN A 149 2.43 7.61 28.06
CA ASN A 149 1.76 8.82 28.55
C ASN A 149 0.56 8.40 29.39
N ASP A 150 0.67 8.57 30.71
CA ASP A 150 -0.28 8.20 31.76
C ASP A 150 -1.73 8.67 31.47
N GLY A 151 -2.43 7.92 30.63
CA GLY A 151 -3.87 8.02 30.42
C GLY A 151 -4.41 9.39 29.99
N LYS A 152 -3.66 10.24 29.26
CA LYS A 152 -4.25 11.41 28.59
C LYS A 152 -4.55 11.06 27.13
N PRO A 153 -5.78 10.62 26.79
CA PRO A 153 -6.13 10.10 25.48
C PRO A 153 -6.87 11.14 24.64
N GLU A 154 -6.64 12.43 24.89
CA GLU A 154 -7.24 13.52 24.12
C GLU A 154 -6.30 14.02 23.01
N ASP A 155 -5.55 13.11 22.38
CA ASP A 155 -4.90 13.43 21.12
C ASP A 155 -5.92 13.35 19.99
N LYS A 156 -6.26 14.53 19.48
CA LYS A 156 -7.19 14.78 18.36
C LYS A 156 -6.70 14.06 17.10
N GLY A 157 -6.95 12.76 17.00
CA GLY A 157 -6.47 11.98 15.87
C GLY A 157 -6.55 10.46 15.99
N TRP A 158 -7.02 9.89 17.10
CA TRP A 158 -7.01 8.43 17.31
C TRP A 158 -8.36 7.89 17.81
N VAL A 159 -8.77 6.73 17.29
CA VAL A 159 -9.92 5.95 17.79
C VAL A 159 -9.52 4.50 18.00
N LYS A 160 -10.12 3.82 18.98
CA LYS A 160 -10.00 2.36 19.12
C LYS A 160 -11.12 1.68 18.32
N GLU A 161 -10.75 0.81 17.37
CA GLU A 161 -11.67 0.00 16.57
C GLU A 161 -11.25 -1.48 16.72
N GLN A 162 -12.16 -2.35 17.18
CA GLN A 162 -11.90 -3.77 17.45
C GLN A 162 -10.69 -4.04 18.37
N GLY A 163 -10.49 -3.18 19.38
CA GLY A 163 -9.38 -3.31 20.32
C GLY A 163 -8.03 -2.83 19.78
N LYS A 164 -7.97 -2.27 18.56
CA LYS A 164 -6.75 -1.67 17.98
C LYS A 164 -6.93 -0.16 17.77
N ARG A 165 -5.93 0.66 18.11
CA ARG A 165 -5.92 2.10 17.80
C ARG A 165 -5.78 2.30 16.29
N LYS A 166 -6.42 3.35 15.78
CA LYS A 166 -6.47 3.73 14.36
C LYS A 166 -6.36 5.24 14.22
N TYR A 167 -5.54 5.69 13.26
CA TYR A 167 -5.42 7.11 12.93
C TYR A 167 -6.70 7.62 12.25
N VAL A 168 -7.36 8.59 12.88
CA VAL A 168 -8.59 9.25 12.44
C VAL A 168 -8.30 10.37 11.46
N CYS A 169 -7.21 11.12 11.70
CA CYS A 169 -6.84 12.27 10.89
C CYS A 169 -6.61 11.89 9.42
N PHE A 170 -6.71 12.89 8.55
CA PHE A 170 -6.56 12.72 7.11
C PHE A 170 -5.13 12.26 6.79
N LEU A 171 -4.97 10.95 6.57
CA LEU A 171 -3.71 10.38 6.11
C LEU A 171 -3.51 10.75 4.64
N ARG A 172 -2.60 11.69 4.38
CA ARG A 172 -2.11 11.97 3.04
C ARG A 172 -0.94 11.03 2.74
N PHE A 173 -1.01 10.32 1.62
CA PHE A 173 0.11 9.53 1.12
C PHE A 173 1.30 10.42 0.79
N SER A 174 2.51 9.88 0.89
CA SER A 174 3.69 10.57 0.36
C SER A 174 3.51 10.81 -1.15
N ASP A 175 4.27 11.77 -1.69
CA ASP A 175 4.22 12.06 -3.11
C ASP A 175 4.67 10.84 -3.93
N GLU A 176 5.63 10.06 -3.42
CA GLU A 176 6.09 8.81 -4.05
C GLU A 176 5.01 7.72 -4.06
N MET A 177 4.34 7.49 -2.93
CA MET A 177 3.20 6.56 -2.84
C MET A 177 2.08 6.98 -3.81
N THR A 178 1.78 8.27 -3.86
CA THR A 178 0.74 8.83 -4.74
C THR A 178 1.11 8.65 -6.20
N ALA A 179 2.35 8.99 -6.58
CA ALA A 179 2.84 8.88 -7.95
C ALA A 179 2.84 7.42 -8.43
N SER A 180 3.33 6.50 -7.59
CA SER A 180 3.37 5.08 -7.93
C SER A 180 1.97 4.48 -8.06
N LEU A 181 1.06 4.82 -7.15
CA LEU A 181 -0.32 4.33 -7.22
C LEU A 181 -1.06 4.87 -8.45
N ASN A 182 -0.80 6.12 -8.85
CA ASN A 182 -1.37 6.68 -10.07
C ASN A 182 -0.86 5.96 -11.32
N ARG A 183 0.46 5.73 -11.43
CA ARG A 183 1.03 4.94 -12.53
C ARG A 183 0.49 3.51 -12.55
N TYR A 184 0.32 2.89 -11.39
CA TYR A 184 -0.34 1.59 -11.27
C TYR A 184 -1.76 1.62 -11.85
N PHE A 185 -2.54 2.67 -11.59
CA PHE A 185 -3.90 2.79 -12.13
C PHE A 185 -3.95 3.06 -13.62
N GLU A 186 -3.01 3.83 -14.17
CA GLU A 186 -2.88 3.99 -15.63
C GLU A 186 -2.60 2.64 -16.30
N ARG A 187 -1.70 1.84 -15.74
CA ARG A 187 -1.41 0.50 -16.27
C ARG A 187 -2.58 -0.47 -16.07
N LEU A 188 -3.36 -0.30 -15.00
CA LEU A 188 -4.58 -1.08 -14.80
C LEU A 188 -5.61 -0.81 -15.92
N GLU A 189 -5.79 0.45 -16.31
CA GLU A 189 -6.64 0.83 -17.45
C GLU A 189 -6.16 0.20 -18.76
N GLU A 190 -4.85 0.27 -19.03
CA GLU A 190 -4.24 -0.38 -20.19
C GLU A 190 -4.50 -1.90 -20.17
N LEU A 191 -4.30 -2.55 -19.03
CA LEU A 191 -4.51 -3.99 -18.86
C LEU A 191 -5.95 -4.40 -19.17
N PHE A 192 -6.94 -3.61 -18.72
CA PHE A 192 -8.35 -3.87 -19.01
C PHE A 192 -8.70 -3.66 -20.48
N THR A 193 -8.15 -2.61 -21.10
CA THR A 193 -8.32 -2.31 -22.53
C THR A 193 -7.77 -3.45 -23.38
N LEU A 194 -6.52 -3.87 -23.14
CA LEU A 194 -5.88 -4.97 -23.85
C LEU A 194 -6.66 -6.28 -23.70
N ASN A 195 -7.10 -6.62 -22.49
CA ASN A 195 -7.87 -7.85 -22.25
C ASN A 195 -9.24 -7.83 -22.95
N TYR A 196 -9.87 -6.66 -23.09
CA TYR A 196 -11.11 -6.51 -23.87
C TYR A 196 -10.84 -6.72 -25.37
N GLU A 197 -9.84 -6.03 -25.92
CA GLU A 197 -9.48 -6.13 -27.35
C GLU A 197 -9.09 -7.56 -27.76
N ILE A 198 -8.29 -8.24 -26.93
CA ILE A 198 -7.91 -9.64 -27.16
C ILE A 198 -9.14 -10.53 -27.22
N LYS A 199 -10.06 -10.42 -26.24
CA LYS A 199 -11.28 -11.25 -26.22
C LYS A 199 -12.22 -10.95 -27.38
N GLU A 200 -12.35 -9.69 -27.76
CA GLU A 200 -13.17 -9.30 -28.91
C GLU A 200 -12.60 -9.92 -30.20
N LYS A 201 -11.28 -9.84 -30.41
CA LYS A 201 -10.61 -10.42 -31.59
C LYS A 201 -10.65 -11.94 -31.60
N MET A 202 -10.39 -12.60 -30.46
CA MET A 202 -10.53 -14.06 -30.33
C MET A 202 -11.95 -14.53 -30.67
N SER A 203 -12.97 -13.78 -30.22
CA SER A 203 -14.38 -14.07 -30.53
C SER A 203 -14.68 -13.94 -32.03
N LYS A 204 -14.14 -12.92 -32.70
CA LYS A 204 -14.32 -12.70 -34.14
C LYS A 204 -13.65 -13.76 -35.01
N ILE A 205 -12.54 -14.35 -34.55
CA ILE A 205 -11.78 -15.38 -35.28
C ILE A 205 -12.33 -16.79 -34.99
N GLY A 206 -13.36 -16.92 -34.15
CA GLY A 206 -13.96 -18.23 -33.82
C GLY A 206 -13.07 -19.10 -32.94
N TRP A 207 -12.13 -18.49 -32.20
CA TRP A 207 -11.19 -19.23 -31.38
C TRP A 207 -11.89 -19.83 -30.16
N LYS A 208 -12.23 -21.12 -30.24
CA LYS A 208 -12.60 -21.92 -29.08
C LYS A 208 -11.32 -22.41 -28.41
N LYS A 209 -11.11 -21.98 -27.17
CA LYS A 209 -10.04 -22.45 -26.29
C LYS A 209 -10.01 -23.99 -26.33
N ILE A 210 -8.86 -24.57 -26.70
CA ILE A 210 -8.55 -26.00 -26.45
C ILE A 210 -8.28 -26.14 -24.95
#